data_AF-A0A3N5VLZ1-F1
#
_entry.id   AF-A0A3N5VLZ1-F1
#
_cell.length_a   1.000
_cell.length_b   1.000
_cell.length_c   1.000
_cell.angle_alpha   90.00
_cell.angle_beta   90.00
_cell.angle_gamma   90.00
#
_symmetry.space_group_name_H-M   'P 1'
#
loop_
_entity.id
_entity.type
_entity.pdbx_description
1 polymer ?
#
loop_
_entity_poly.entity_id
_entity_poly.type
_entity_poly.pdbx_seq_one_letter_code
_entity_poly.pdbx_strand_id
1 'polypeptide(L)'
;MQVMGELAELYQLDRDKALTAGILHDAGKDLSVEKQNELIKAGNIQISHECETNYVLYLHGPVGSFFVRQELGIRDELILDAITVHTYFGNSPYFEHPLSWCLRFSDILEPTRNWEHEKIILSCAERLRELVYTGQMTKAAFLHTGCLLKWFEEKGMPIHPRMRKLNQALGKDLNLDGAFLELGI
;
A
#
# COMPACT_ATOMS: atom_id res chain seq x y z
N MET A 1 10.03 -10.74 -1.33
CA MET A 1 10.24 -9.29 -1.50
C MET A 1 11.45 -9.01 -2.38
N GLN A 2 11.55 -9.70 -3.51
CA GLN A 2 12.57 -9.43 -4.52
C GLN A 2 12.42 -8.00 -5.05
N VAL A 3 11.19 -7.60 -5.39
CA VAL A 3 10.93 -6.29 -5.97
C VAL A 3 11.29 -5.19 -4.98
N MET A 4 10.97 -5.35 -3.70
CA MET A 4 11.33 -4.34 -2.69
C MET A 4 12.84 -4.09 -2.62
N GLY A 5 13.67 -5.13 -2.74
CA GLY A 5 15.13 -5.00 -2.79
C GLY A 5 15.61 -4.24 -4.02
N GLU A 6 15.04 -4.52 -5.20
CA GLU A 6 15.34 -3.82 -6.45
C GLU A 6 14.94 -2.34 -6.38
N LEU A 7 13.76 -2.04 -5.81
CA LEU A 7 13.29 -0.66 -5.63
C LEU A 7 14.12 0.09 -4.60
N ALA A 8 14.62 -0.58 -3.55
CA ALA A 8 15.49 0.06 -2.57
C ALA A 8 16.78 0.58 -3.22
N GLU A 9 17.38 -0.20 -4.13
CA GLU A 9 18.55 0.24 -4.89
C GLU A 9 18.22 1.39 -5.84
N LEU A 10 17.15 1.25 -6.63
CA LEU A 10 16.75 2.24 -7.63
C LEU A 10 16.43 3.61 -7.02
N TYR A 11 15.72 3.61 -5.89
CA TYR A 11 15.27 4.82 -5.20
C TYR A 11 16.19 5.24 -4.05
N GLN A 12 17.39 4.66 -3.95
CA GLN A 12 18.42 5.01 -2.94
C GLN A 12 17.89 4.94 -1.50
N LEU A 13 17.11 3.90 -1.20
CA LEU A 13 16.58 3.64 0.14
C LEU A 13 17.60 2.87 0.97
N ASP A 14 17.49 2.99 2.29
CA ASP A 14 18.11 2.05 3.21
C ASP A 14 17.55 0.63 2.94
N ARG A 15 18.43 -0.25 2.47
CA ARG A 15 18.06 -1.61 2.05
C ARG A 15 17.47 -2.42 3.21
N ASP A 16 18.05 -2.32 4.41
CA ASP A 16 17.63 -3.12 5.55
C ASP A 16 16.24 -2.67 6.03
N LYS A 17 15.98 -1.36 6.06
CA LYS A 17 14.65 -0.83 6.37
C LYS A 17 13.62 -1.23 5.31
N ALA A 18 14.00 -1.14 4.03
CA ALA A 18 13.13 -1.50 2.91
C ALA A 18 12.72 -2.97 2.95
N LEU A 19 13.69 -3.89 3.11
CA LEU A 19 13.41 -5.31 3.20
C LEU A 19 12.63 -5.67 4.47
N THR A 20 12.93 -5.02 5.60
CA THR A 20 12.19 -5.22 6.85
C THR A 20 10.72 -4.82 6.69
N ALA A 21 10.44 -3.62 6.16
CA ALA A 21 9.07 -3.19 5.89
C ALA A 21 8.37 -4.13 4.89
N GLY A 22 9.07 -4.53 3.84
CA GLY A 22 8.55 -5.47 2.83
C GLY A 22 8.15 -6.82 3.42
N ILE A 23 8.98 -7.43 4.26
CA ILE A 23 8.69 -8.73 4.87
C ILE A 23 7.54 -8.64 5.87
N LEU A 24 7.45 -7.53 6.59
CA LEU A 24 6.54 -7.36 7.73
C LEU A 24 5.21 -6.67 7.40
N HIS A 25 5.02 -6.12 6.19
CA HIS A 25 3.83 -5.30 5.89
C HIS A 25 2.51 -6.02 6.17
N ASP A 26 2.40 -7.30 5.78
CA ASP A 26 1.21 -8.13 5.93
C ASP A 26 1.17 -8.89 7.27
N ALA A 27 2.07 -8.61 8.24
CA ALA A 27 2.15 -9.35 9.50
C ALA A 27 0.87 -9.30 10.34
N GLY A 28 0.00 -8.30 10.11
CA GLY A 28 -1.30 -8.20 10.76
C GLY A 28 -2.42 -8.97 10.05
N LYS A 29 -2.23 -9.43 8.81
CA LYS A 29 -3.33 -9.88 7.93
C LYS A 29 -4.06 -11.12 8.44
N ASP A 30 -3.31 -12.10 8.93
CA ASP A 30 -3.82 -13.43 9.30
C ASP A 30 -4.01 -13.62 10.82
N LEU A 31 -4.02 -12.53 11.59
CA LEU A 31 -4.26 -12.60 13.04
C LEU A 31 -5.67 -13.10 13.36
N SER A 32 -5.84 -13.84 14.46
CA SER A 32 -7.17 -14.26 14.91
C SER A 32 -8.03 -13.05 15.32
N VAL A 33 -9.35 -13.14 15.16
CA VAL A 33 -10.27 -12.04 15.50
C VAL A 33 -10.09 -11.57 16.95
N GLU A 34 -9.80 -12.48 17.88
CA GLU A 34 -9.50 -12.16 19.28
C GLU A 34 -8.25 -11.28 19.39
N LYS A 35 -7.16 -11.67 18.72
CA LYS A 35 -5.90 -10.91 18.73
C LYS A 35 -6.04 -9.58 18.00
N GLN A 36 -6.80 -9.53 16.91
CA GLN A 36 -7.13 -8.28 16.22
C GLN A 36 -7.80 -7.29 17.18
N ASN A 37 -8.85 -7.73 17.88
CA ASN A 37 -9.59 -6.89 18.83
C ASN A 37 -8.74 -6.45 20.03
N GLU A 38 -7.87 -7.34 20.53
CA GLU A 38 -6.88 -7.02 21.56
C GLU A 38 -5.95 -5.88 21.11
N LEU A 39 -5.35 -6.02 19.93
CA LEU A 39 -4.36 -5.06 19.41
C LEU A 39 -5.00 -3.72 19.00
N ILE A 40 -6.21 -3.74 18.44
CA ILE A 40 -6.97 -2.52 18.14
C ILE A 40 -7.19 -1.70 19.41
N LYS A 41 -7.60 -2.35 20.50
CA LYS A 41 -7.81 -1.69 21.80
C LYS A 41 -6.49 -1.24 22.42
N ALA A 42 -5.49 -2.11 22.48
CA ALA A 42 -4.20 -1.81 23.09
C ALA A 42 -3.44 -0.69 22.36
N GLY A 43 -3.54 -0.65 21.02
CA GLY A 43 -2.93 0.38 20.18
C GLY A 43 -3.76 1.66 20.05
N ASN A 44 -4.95 1.74 20.65
CA ASN A 44 -5.91 2.82 20.46
C ASN A 44 -6.17 3.13 18.97
N ILE A 45 -6.25 2.09 18.13
CA ILE A 45 -6.40 2.23 16.68
C ILE A 45 -7.82 2.74 16.37
N GLN A 46 -7.89 3.95 15.81
CA GLN A 46 -9.14 4.65 15.55
C GLN A 46 -9.74 4.22 14.21
N ILE A 47 -11.02 3.87 14.23
CA ILE A 47 -11.84 3.65 13.03
C ILE A 47 -12.52 4.97 12.70
N SER A 48 -12.06 5.65 11.64
CA SER A 48 -12.56 6.97 11.25
C SER A 48 -13.67 6.92 10.21
N HIS A 49 -13.72 5.85 9.41
CA HIS A 49 -14.72 5.62 8.38
C HIS A 49 -15.26 4.19 8.47
N GLU A 50 -16.53 4.00 8.11
CA GLU A 50 -17.19 2.70 8.15
C GLU A 50 -16.45 1.62 7.34
N CYS A 51 -15.86 1.98 6.19
CA CYS A 51 -15.08 1.05 5.38
C CYS A 51 -13.91 0.42 6.17
N GLU A 52 -13.32 1.15 7.12
CA GLU A 52 -12.19 0.66 7.92
C GLU A 52 -12.60 -0.52 8.83
N THR A 53 -13.90 -0.77 9.05
CA THR A 53 -14.35 -1.98 9.77
C THR A 53 -14.00 -3.28 9.04
N ASN A 54 -13.73 -3.23 7.73
CA ASN A 54 -13.17 -4.38 7.01
C ASN A 54 -11.68 -4.52 7.34
N TYR A 55 -11.39 -5.43 8.28
CA TYR A 55 -10.05 -5.66 8.79
C TYR A 55 -9.04 -6.02 7.69
N VAL A 56 -9.38 -7.00 6.86
CA VAL A 56 -8.47 -7.54 5.83
C VAL A 56 -8.19 -6.52 4.75
N LEU A 57 -9.14 -5.64 4.40
CA LEU A 57 -8.87 -4.58 3.42
C LEU A 57 -8.10 -3.39 4.00
N TYR A 58 -8.31 -3.08 5.29
CA TYR A 58 -7.86 -1.80 5.84
C TYR A 58 -7.02 -1.91 7.11
N LEU A 59 -7.53 -2.55 8.16
CA LEU A 59 -6.89 -2.47 9.48
C LEU A 59 -5.64 -3.33 9.64
N HIS A 60 -5.39 -4.32 8.77
CA HIS A 60 -4.18 -5.13 8.90
C HIS A 60 -2.86 -4.34 8.80
N GLY A 61 -2.85 -3.17 8.12
CA GLY A 61 -1.72 -2.24 8.13
C GLY A 61 -1.45 -1.62 9.50
N PRO A 62 -2.35 -0.78 10.06
CA PRO A 62 -2.16 -0.18 11.37
C PRO A 62 -2.05 -1.21 12.50
N VAL A 63 -2.84 -2.28 12.46
CA VAL A 63 -2.77 -3.36 13.45
C VAL A 63 -1.47 -4.15 13.32
N GLY A 64 -1.04 -4.45 12.09
CA GLY A 64 0.24 -5.11 11.81
C GLY A 64 1.43 -4.29 12.29
N SER A 65 1.42 -2.96 12.07
CA SER A 65 2.46 -2.06 12.58
C SER A 65 2.55 -2.09 14.11
N PHE A 66 1.41 -2.01 14.80
CA PHE A 66 1.38 -2.11 16.25
C PHE A 66 1.85 -3.49 16.74
N PHE A 67 1.43 -4.56 16.06
CA PHE A 67 1.84 -5.94 16.35
C PHE A 67 3.36 -6.11 16.27
N VAL A 68 4.00 -5.73 15.15
CA VAL A 68 5.45 -5.92 15.00
C VAL A 68 6.27 -5.03 15.94
N ARG A 69 5.72 -3.87 16.35
CA ARG A 69 6.32 -3.04 17.39
C ARG A 69 6.35 -3.77 18.74
N GLN A 70 5.25 -4.41 19.13
CA GLN A 70 5.13 -5.10 20.41
C GLN A 70 5.87 -6.43 20.44
N GLU A 71 5.63 -7.28 19.44
CA GLU A 71 6.03 -8.69 19.46
C GLU A 71 7.45 -8.90 18.89
N LEU A 72 7.86 -8.07 17.92
CA LEU A 72 9.17 -8.17 17.27
C LEU A 72 10.15 -7.05 17.67
N GLY A 73 9.70 -6.12 18.52
CA GLY A 73 10.54 -5.05 19.05
C GLY A 73 11.00 -4.01 18.01
N ILE A 74 10.35 -3.92 16.85
CA ILE A 74 10.66 -2.91 15.83
C ILE A 74 10.36 -1.51 16.40
N ARG A 75 11.35 -0.59 16.31
CA ARG A 75 11.24 0.79 16.82
C ARG A 75 11.49 1.86 15.77
N ASP A 76 11.89 1.48 14.55
CA ASP A 76 12.12 2.43 13.49
C ASP A 76 10.78 2.98 12.98
N GLU A 77 10.53 4.27 13.25
CA GLU A 77 9.25 4.90 12.93
C GLU A 77 8.98 4.95 11.42
N LEU A 78 10.00 4.98 10.56
CA LEU A 78 9.81 4.96 9.12
C LEU A 78 9.32 3.57 8.64
N ILE A 79 9.86 2.48 9.20
CA ILE A 79 9.37 1.12 8.93
C ILE A 79 7.92 0.98 9.39
N LEU A 80 7.65 1.37 10.64
CA LEU A 80 6.32 1.24 11.24
C LEU A 80 5.28 2.10 10.52
N ASP A 81 5.69 3.27 10.03
CA ASP A 81 4.82 4.12 9.23
C ASP A 81 4.50 3.49 7.88
N ALA A 82 5.51 3.03 7.14
CA ALA A 82 5.32 2.36 5.86
C ALA A 82 4.36 1.16 5.97
N ILE A 83 4.49 0.36 7.03
CA ILE A 83 3.55 -0.75 7.34
C ILE A 83 2.15 -0.19 7.66
N THR A 84 2.04 0.87 8.45
CA THR A 84 0.73 1.44 8.80
C THR A 84 -0.07 1.88 7.57
N VAL A 85 0.59 2.51 6.60
CA VAL A 85 -0.08 3.18 5.46
C VAL A 85 -0.05 2.37 4.15
N HIS A 86 0.28 1.08 4.19
CA HIS A 86 0.36 0.27 2.97
C HIS A 86 -1.03 -0.13 2.43
N THR A 87 -2.04 -0.24 3.29
CA THR A 87 -3.40 -0.73 2.96
C THR A 87 -4.31 0.37 2.42
N TYR A 88 -4.46 1.44 3.18
CA TYR A 88 -5.12 2.67 2.76
C TYR A 88 -4.20 3.84 3.06
N PHE A 89 -4.03 4.67 2.04
CA PHE A 89 -3.16 5.84 2.07
C PHE A 89 -3.49 6.71 3.31
N GLY A 90 -2.57 6.73 4.27
CA GLY A 90 -2.76 7.39 5.56
C GLY A 90 -2.25 8.81 5.58
N ASN A 91 -2.75 9.61 6.53
CA ASN A 91 -2.14 10.87 6.89
C ASN A 91 -1.12 10.60 7.99
N SER A 92 0.11 10.31 7.58
CA SER A 92 1.18 9.96 8.51
C SER A 92 2.48 10.65 8.14
N PRO A 93 3.38 10.90 9.10
CA PRO A 93 4.54 11.78 8.88
C PRO A 93 5.45 11.36 7.73
N TYR A 94 5.53 10.05 7.43
CA TYR A 94 6.39 9.51 6.38
C TYR A 94 5.61 8.97 5.19
N PHE A 95 4.34 9.38 5.02
CA PHE A 95 3.52 8.93 3.90
C PHE A 95 4.14 9.27 2.54
N GLU A 96 4.71 10.47 2.41
CA GLU A 96 5.36 10.94 1.17
C GLU A 96 6.78 10.37 1.00
N HIS A 97 7.32 9.68 2.00
CA HIS A 97 8.63 9.08 1.91
C HIS A 97 8.64 7.98 0.82
N PRO A 98 9.66 7.93 -0.05
CA PRO A 98 9.77 6.94 -1.13
C PRO A 98 9.57 5.48 -0.71
N LEU A 99 10.00 5.12 0.52
CA LEU A 99 9.78 3.81 1.11
C LEU A 99 8.30 3.39 1.09
N SER A 100 7.39 4.29 1.50
CA SER A 100 5.96 4.03 1.59
C SER A 100 5.35 3.73 0.22
N TRP A 101 5.88 4.36 -0.83
CA TRP A 101 5.46 4.09 -2.21
C TRP A 101 6.08 2.81 -2.77
N CYS A 102 7.38 2.61 -2.58
CA CYS A 102 8.07 1.40 -3.01
C CYS A 102 7.44 0.15 -2.39
N LEU A 103 7.04 0.21 -1.12
CA LEU A 103 6.35 -0.90 -0.46
C LEU A 103 5.05 -1.27 -1.21
N ARG A 104 4.18 -0.29 -1.48
CA ARG A 104 2.91 -0.53 -2.20
C ARG A 104 3.13 -1.02 -3.62
N PHE A 105 4.12 -0.46 -4.34
CA PHE A 105 4.46 -0.94 -5.67
C PHE A 105 4.95 -2.39 -5.61
N SER A 106 5.83 -2.72 -4.66
CA SER A 106 6.36 -4.07 -4.50
C SER A 106 5.26 -5.08 -4.15
N ASP A 107 4.25 -4.67 -3.39
CA ASP A 107 3.14 -5.53 -3.00
C ASP A 107 2.32 -6.04 -4.22
N ILE A 108 2.11 -5.17 -5.22
CA ILE A 108 1.46 -5.56 -6.48
C ILE A 108 2.42 -6.31 -7.41
N LEU A 109 3.68 -5.88 -7.48
CA LEU A 109 4.65 -6.30 -8.49
C LEU A 109 5.44 -7.57 -8.12
N GLU A 110 5.36 -8.05 -6.87
CA GLU A 110 6.11 -9.22 -6.44
C GLU A 110 5.77 -10.45 -7.31
N PRO A 111 6.77 -11.21 -7.81
CA PRO A 111 6.54 -12.33 -8.74
C PRO A 111 5.64 -13.45 -8.19
N THR A 112 5.50 -13.54 -6.86
CA THR A 112 4.63 -14.52 -6.21
C THR A 112 3.15 -14.14 -6.25
N ARG A 113 2.81 -12.91 -6.67
CA ARG A 113 1.41 -12.50 -6.87
C ARG A 113 0.88 -13.10 -8.17
N ASN A 114 -0.30 -13.72 -8.09
CA ASN A 114 -1.03 -14.22 -9.25
C ASN A 114 -2.28 -13.37 -9.48
N TRP A 115 -2.27 -12.60 -10.57
CA TRP A 115 -3.36 -11.69 -10.96
C TRP A 115 -4.14 -12.18 -12.18
N GLU A 116 -4.02 -13.45 -12.57
CA GLU A 116 -4.65 -13.99 -13.80
C GLU A 116 -6.18 -13.79 -13.85
N HIS A 117 -6.83 -13.76 -12.69
CA HIS A 117 -8.26 -13.54 -12.54
C HIS A 117 -8.64 -12.10 -12.20
N GLU A 118 -7.65 -11.22 -12.05
CA GLU A 118 -7.79 -9.82 -11.65
C GLU A 118 -7.29 -8.91 -12.76
N LYS A 119 -8.00 -8.89 -13.90
CA LYS A 119 -7.57 -8.23 -15.14
C LYS A 119 -7.12 -6.78 -14.97
N ILE A 120 -7.84 -6.01 -14.14
CA ILE A 120 -7.49 -4.63 -13.80
C ILE A 120 -6.10 -4.57 -13.16
N ILE A 121 -5.83 -5.44 -12.17
CA ILE A 121 -4.54 -5.47 -11.48
C ILE A 121 -3.45 -6.03 -12.39
N LEU A 122 -3.73 -7.04 -13.21
CA LEU A 122 -2.78 -7.60 -14.17
C LEU A 122 -2.26 -6.54 -15.15
N SER A 123 -3.17 -5.84 -15.85
CA SER A 123 -2.77 -4.75 -16.76
C SER A 123 -2.13 -3.58 -16.01
N CYS A 124 -2.60 -3.30 -14.79
CA CYS A 124 -1.97 -2.29 -13.96
C CYS A 124 -0.52 -2.66 -13.63
N ALA A 125 -0.24 -3.91 -13.26
CA ALA A 125 1.09 -4.37 -12.87
C ALA A 125 2.11 -4.22 -14.02
N GLU A 126 1.70 -4.49 -15.27
CA GLU A 126 2.55 -4.31 -16.45
C GLU A 126 2.98 -2.84 -16.61
N ARG A 127 2.01 -1.92 -16.64
CA ARG A 127 2.26 -0.48 -16.76
C ARG A 127 2.96 0.10 -15.54
N LEU A 128 2.61 -0.38 -14.34
CA LEU A 128 3.22 0.04 -13.08
C LEU A 128 4.70 -0.35 -13.05
N ARG A 129 5.05 -1.56 -13.51
CA ARG A 129 6.45 -1.98 -13.62
C ARG A 129 7.25 -1.03 -14.49
N GLU A 130 6.75 -0.65 -15.67
CA GLU A 130 7.45 0.31 -16.54
C GLU A 130 7.71 1.65 -15.82
N LEU A 131 6.68 2.25 -15.22
CA LEU A 131 6.81 3.55 -14.54
C LEU A 131 7.75 3.48 -13.33
N VAL A 132 7.65 2.42 -12.54
CA VAL A 132 8.44 2.25 -11.32
C VAL A 132 9.92 2.05 -11.67
N TYR A 133 10.26 1.21 -12.64
CA TYR A 133 11.67 0.95 -12.98
C TYR A 133 12.32 2.03 -13.86
N THR A 134 11.52 2.92 -14.45
CA THR A 134 12.00 4.14 -15.12
C THR A 134 12.08 5.35 -14.18
N GLY A 135 11.86 5.16 -12.87
CA GLY A 135 11.97 6.22 -11.86
C GLY A 135 10.81 7.22 -11.84
N GLN A 136 9.70 6.95 -12.53
CA GLN A 136 8.54 7.84 -12.62
C GLN A 136 7.59 7.65 -11.43
N MET A 137 8.11 7.79 -10.20
CA MET A 137 7.40 7.47 -8.95
C MET A 137 6.03 8.15 -8.81
N THR A 138 5.91 9.45 -9.09
CA THR A 138 4.63 10.16 -8.95
C THR A 138 3.59 9.67 -9.96
N LYS A 139 4.00 9.35 -11.19
CA LYS A 139 3.10 8.74 -12.19
C LYS A 139 2.73 7.31 -11.82
N ALA A 140 3.69 6.53 -11.29
CA ALA A 140 3.43 5.20 -10.76
C ALA A 140 2.43 5.25 -9.59
N ALA A 141 2.55 6.22 -8.69
CA ALA A 141 1.60 6.45 -7.60
C ALA A 141 0.19 6.79 -8.12
N PHE A 142 0.09 7.66 -9.13
CA PHE A 142 -1.19 7.99 -9.76
C PHE A 142 -1.84 6.77 -10.43
N LEU A 143 -1.06 6.01 -11.21
CA LEU A 143 -1.53 4.77 -11.84
C LEU A 143 -1.99 3.75 -10.78
N HIS A 144 -1.12 3.44 -9.81
CA HIS A 144 -1.38 2.49 -8.73
C HIS A 144 -2.68 2.82 -7.99
N THR A 145 -2.82 4.07 -7.52
CA THR A 145 -4.02 4.51 -6.80
C THR A 145 -5.28 4.42 -7.67
N GLY A 146 -5.19 4.79 -8.95
CA GLY A 146 -6.30 4.72 -9.90
C GLY A 146 -6.74 3.29 -10.21
N CYS A 147 -5.79 2.37 -10.40
CA CYS A 147 -6.08 0.96 -10.62
C CYS A 147 -6.76 0.32 -9.42
N LEU A 148 -6.27 0.60 -8.19
CA LEU A 148 -6.91 0.10 -6.98
C LEU A 148 -8.34 0.63 -6.86
N LEU A 149 -8.59 1.91 -7.15
CA LEU A 149 -9.95 2.45 -7.16
C LEU A 149 -10.86 1.68 -8.13
N LYS A 150 -10.42 1.46 -9.37
CA LYS A 150 -11.17 0.69 -10.38
C LYS A 150 -11.42 -0.75 -9.93
N TRP A 151 -10.42 -1.39 -9.33
CA TRP A 151 -10.53 -2.76 -8.83
C TRP A 151 -11.51 -2.88 -7.66
N PHE A 152 -11.48 -1.94 -6.70
CA PHE A 152 -12.45 -1.91 -5.62
C PHE A 152 -13.88 -1.68 -6.15
N GLU A 153 -14.05 -0.82 -7.17
CA GLU A 153 -15.33 -0.61 -7.84
C GLU A 153 -15.83 -1.89 -8.54
N GLU A 154 -14.96 -2.58 -9.29
CA GLU A 154 -15.28 -3.86 -9.95
C GLU A 154 -15.72 -4.94 -8.95
N LYS A 155 -15.08 -5.00 -7.78
CA LYS A 155 -15.38 -5.97 -6.73
C LYS A 155 -16.55 -5.58 -5.82
N GLY A 156 -17.12 -4.39 -6.00
CA GLY A 156 -18.14 -3.86 -5.08
C GLY A 156 -17.62 -3.68 -3.65
N MET A 157 -16.31 -3.50 -3.48
CA MET A 157 -15.68 -3.32 -2.17
C MET A 157 -15.81 -1.85 -1.71
N PRO A 158 -15.98 -1.60 -0.40
CA PRO A 158 -16.06 -0.24 0.11
C PRO A 158 -14.74 0.48 -0.13
N ILE A 159 -14.77 1.72 -0.61
CA ILE A 159 -13.57 2.52 -0.93
C ILE A 159 -13.33 3.57 0.14
N HIS A 160 -12.13 3.56 0.71
CA HIS A 160 -11.73 4.57 1.68
C HIS A 160 -11.66 5.98 1.03
N PRO A 161 -12.32 7.02 1.59
CA PRO A 161 -12.36 8.36 0.98
C PRO A 161 -10.98 8.97 0.69
N ARG A 162 -9.96 8.65 1.50
CA ARG A 162 -8.58 9.09 1.26
C ARG A 162 -7.99 8.58 -0.05
N MET A 163 -8.35 7.36 -0.51
CA MET A 163 -7.84 6.84 -1.79
C MET A 163 -8.28 7.73 -2.95
N ARG A 164 -9.56 8.16 -2.95
CA ARG A 164 -10.10 9.08 -3.96
C ARG A 164 -9.42 10.46 -3.90
N LYS A 165 -9.31 11.03 -2.70
CA LYS A 165 -8.67 12.35 -2.50
C LYS A 165 -7.21 12.36 -2.98
N LEU A 166 -6.45 11.31 -2.66
CA LEU A 166 -5.07 11.19 -3.07
C LEU A 166 -4.93 11.05 -4.59
N ASN A 167 -5.72 10.17 -5.21
CA ASN A 167 -5.67 9.99 -6.66
C ASN A 167 -6.02 11.30 -7.40
N GLN A 168 -7.03 12.03 -6.91
CA GLN A 168 -7.39 13.35 -7.46
C GLN A 168 -6.26 14.38 -7.31
N ALA A 169 -5.58 14.42 -6.15
CA ALA A 169 -4.44 15.31 -5.93
C ALA A 169 -3.29 14.98 -6.89
N LEU A 170 -2.90 13.71 -6.99
CA LEU A 170 -1.84 13.24 -7.89
C LEU A 170 -2.15 13.55 -9.36
N GLY A 171 -3.40 13.34 -9.81
CA GLY A 171 -3.81 13.66 -11.17
C GLY A 171 -3.72 15.15 -11.47
N LYS A 172 -4.18 16.00 -10.54
CA LYS A 172 -4.07 17.46 -10.64
C LYS A 172 -2.62 17.92 -10.74
N ASP A 173 -1.74 17.39 -9.89
CA ASP A 173 -0.32 17.78 -9.85
C ASP A 173 0.44 17.36 -11.12
N LEU A 174 0.03 16.24 -11.73
CA LEU A 174 0.61 15.73 -12.98
C LEU A 174 -0.04 16.31 -14.24
N ASN A 175 -1.14 17.06 -14.11
CA ASN A 175 -2.02 17.43 -15.21
C ASN A 175 -2.46 16.20 -16.05
N LEU A 176 -2.84 15.12 -15.36
CA LEU A 176 -3.34 13.87 -15.92
C LEU A 176 -4.77 13.62 -15.44
N ASP A 177 -5.57 12.97 -16.29
CA ASP A 177 -6.95 12.61 -16.01
C ASP A 177 -7.20 11.10 -16.11
N GLY A 178 -8.47 10.71 -16.17
CA GLY A 178 -8.89 9.31 -16.28
C GLY A 178 -8.39 8.59 -17.54
N ALA A 179 -8.06 9.31 -18.62
CA ALA A 179 -7.56 8.72 -19.86
C ALA A 179 -6.19 8.05 -19.64
N PHE A 180 -5.34 8.64 -18.78
CA PHE A 180 -4.07 8.01 -18.40
C PHE A 180 -4.27 6.67 -17.68
N LEU A 181 -5.41 6.48 -17.02
CA LEU A 181 -5.73 5.25 -16.30
C LEU A 181 -6.35 4.18 -17.19
N GLU A 182 -6.52 4.41 -18.49
CA GLU A 182 -7.05 3.40 -19.42
C GLU A 182 -6.07 2.23 -19.55
N LEU A 183 -6.56 1.01 -19.35
CA LEU A 183 -5.74 -0.20 -19.22
C LEU A 183 -5.77 -1.08 -20.49
N GLY A 184 -6.52 -0.69 -21.52
CA GLY A 184 -6.62 -1.46 -22.79
C GLY A 184 -7.17 -2.88 -22.62
N ILE A 185 -7.95 -3.12 -21.56
CA ILE A 185 -8.53 -4.42 -21.16
C ILE A 185 -9.92 -4.67 -21.73
#